data_AF-A0A938X4Z6-F1
#
_entry.id   AF-A0A938X4Z6-F1
#
_cell.length_a   1.000
_cell.length_b   1.000
_cell.length_c   1.000
_cell.angle_alpha   90.00
_cell.angle_beta   90.00
_cell.angle_gamma   90.00
#
_symmetry.space_group_name_H-M   'P 1'
#
loop_
_entity.id
_entity.type
_entity.pdbx_description
1 polymer ?
#
loop_
_entity_poly.entity_id
_entity_poly.type
_entity_poly.pdbx_seq_one_letter_code
_entity_poly.pdbx_strand_id
1 'polypeptide(L)'
;MNLKDLKKDCAQKQKKGIHFIIASVVIWIMVLIVQLTDLPILTKNLLTFCCTAPLLPIAFLISKILKIQFQDKSNPLNYLGILFSANQMIYLLIAMWIYPTLPDKMLMVIAMIFGAHLLPYSWLYNSKTYMVLSIIIPILSLIVGLNFANYT
;
A
#
# COMPACT_ATOMS: atom_id res chain seq x y z
N MET A 1 14.03 23.94 -12.19
CA MET A 1 12.60 23.81 -11.83
C MET A 1 12.43 24.06 -10.34
N ASN A 2 11.40 24.79 -9.92
CA ASN A 2 11.07 24.90 -8.49
C ASN A 2 10.37 23.60 -8.02
N LEU A 3 10.33 23.34 -6.72
CA LEU A 3 9.68 22.18 -6.09
C LEU A 3 8.23 21.99 -6.56
N LYS A 4 7.45 23.07 -6.71
CA LYS A 4 6.07 23.00 -7.22
C LYS A 4 6.01 22.40 -8.63
N ASP A 5 6.94 22.79 -9.49
CA ASP A 5 7.01 22.29 -10.88
C ASP A 5 7.45 20.82 -10.90
N LEU A 6 8.44 20.46 -10.08
CA LEU A 6 8.90 19.07 -9.94
C LEU A 6 7.78 18.14 -9.48
N LYS A 7 6.98 18.57 -8.49
CA LYS A 7 5.84 17.79 -7.99
C LYS A 7 4.76 17.64 -9.06
N LYS A 8 4.45 18.72 -9.78
CA LYS A 8 3.46 18.70 -10.88
C LYS A 8 3.90 17.78 -12.00
N ASP A 9 5.16 17.87 -12.42
CA ASP A 9 5.76 17.02 -13.45
C ASP A 9 5.70 15.54 -13.06
N CYS A 10 6.13 15.20 -11.84
CA CYS A 10 6.06 13.84 -11.31
C CYS A 10 4.61 13.30 -11.29
N ALA A 11 3.67 14.09 -10.77
CA ALA A 11 2.25 13.72 -10.73
C ALA A 11 1.65 13.51 -12.13
N GLN A 12 2.06 14.28 -13.14
CA GLN A 12 1.57 14.16 -14.51
C GLN A 12 2.15 12.92 -15.21
N LYS A 13 3.48 12.72 -15.14
CA LYS A 13 4.16 11.60 -15.80
C LYS A 13 3.79 10.25 -15.20
N GLN A 14 3.70 10.16 -13.87
CA GLN A 14 3.30 8.92 -13.17
C GLN A 14 1.78 8.77 -13.03
N LYS A 15 0.98 9.72 -13.56
CA LYS A 15 -0.49 9.75 -13.42
C LYS A 15 -0.93 9.59 -11.94
N LYS A 16 -0.26 10.32 -11.05
CA LYS A 16 -0.44 10.26 -9.59
C LYS A 16 -0.34 8.84 -9.01
N GLY A 17 0.44 7.95 -9.63
CA GLY A 17 0.64 6.60 -9.14
C GLY A 17 -0.56 5.66 -9.34
N ILE A 18 -1.45 5.93 -10.31
CA ILE A 18 -2.67 5.11 -10.53
C ILE A 18 -2.38 3.61 -10.73
N HIS A 19 -1.23 3.27 -11.32
CA HIS A 19 -0.79 1.90 -11.50
C HIS A 19 -0.54 1.18 -10.17
N PHE A 20 -0.08 1.88 -9.13
CA PHE A 20 0.01 1.34 -7.77
C PHE A 20 -1.36 1.15 -7.12
N ILE A 21 -2.31 2.06 -7.37
CA ILE A 21 -3.67 1.94 -6.82
C ILE A 21 -4.39 0.73 -7.44
N ILE A 22 -4.30 0.55 -8.76
CA ILE A 22 -4.88 -0.62 -9.44
C ILE A 22 -4.19 -1.91 -8.95
N ALA A 23 -2.86 -1.91 -8.81
CA ALA A 23 -2.14 -3.05 -8.23
C ALA A 23 -2.63 -3.35 -6.81
N SER A 24 -2.81 -2.33 -5.97
CA SER A 24 -3.32 -2.47 -4.61
C SER A 24 -4.72 -3.12 -4.59
N VAL A 25 -5.63 -2.73 -5.48
CA VAL A 25 -6.95 -3.38 -5.59
C VAL A 25 -6.82 -4.87 -5.87
N VAL A 26 -5.94 -5.26 -6.81
CA VAL A 26 -5.66 -6.68 -7.11
C VAL A 26 -5.14 -7.42 -5.87
N ILE A 27 -4.21 -6.81 -5.14
CA ILE A 27 -3.64 -7.36 -3.91
C ILE A 27 -4.72 -7.57 -2.85
N TRP A 28 -5.58 -6.58 -2.61
CA TRP A 28 -6.65 -6.68 -1.63
C TRP A 28 -7.75 -7.67 -2.01
N ILE A 29 -8.00 -7.89 -3.31
CA ILE A 29 -8.86 -8.98 -3.78
C ILE A 29 -8.23 -10.34 -3.44
N MET A 30 -6.93 -10.53 -3.67
CA MET A 30 -6.25 -11.77 -3.28
C MET A 30 -6.29 -12.00 -1.77
N VAL A 31 -6.06 -10.95 -0.97
CA VAL A 31 -6.19 -11.01 0.50
C VAL A 31 -7.62 -11.38 0.89
N LEU A 32 -8.64 -10.78 0.28
CA LEU A 32 -10.03 -11.14 0.54
C LEU A 32 -10.29 -12.62 0.27
N ILE A 33 -9.82 -13.15 -0.88
CA ILE A 33 -9.96 -14.57 -1.22
C ILE A 33 -9.33 -15.45 -0.12
N VAL A 34 -8.12 -15.11 0.34
CA VAL A 34 -7.46 -15.84 1.44
C VAL A 34 -8.28 -15.80 2.73
N GLN A 35 -8.83 -14.64 3.09
CA GLN A 35 -9.58 -14.48 4.34
C GLN A 35 -10.92 -15.22 4.34
N LEU A 36 -11.51 -15.44 3.16
CA LEU A 36 -12.74 -16.22 2.96
C LEU A 36 -12.54 -17.75 2.98
N THR A 37 -11.30 -18.24 3.05
CA THR A 37 -11.03 -19.69 3.18
C THR A 37 -11.28 -20.18 4.61
N ASP A 38 -11.37 -21.50 4.82
CA ASP A 38 -11.46 -22.12 6.16
C ASP A 38 -10.07 -22.51 6.72
N LEU A 39 -9.00 -21.88 6.22
CA LEU A 39 -7.63 -22.20 6.65
C LEU A 39 -7.36 -21.71 8.09
N PRO A 40 -6.41 -22.33 8.82
CA PRO A 40 -5.98 -21.83 10.12
C PRO A 40 -5.48 -20.37 10.04
N ILE A 41 -5.74 -19.57 11.08
CA ILE A 41 -5.44 -18.13 11.09
C ILE A 41 -3.97 -17.81 10.75
N LEU A 42 -3.01 -18.60 11.24
CA LEU A 42 -1.60 -18.42 10.92
C LEU A 42 -1.31 -18.62 9.43
N THR A 43 -1.95 -19.62 8.81
CA THR A 43 -1.84 -19.85 7.36
C THR A 43 -2.48 -18.71 6.58
N LYS A 44 -3.68 -18.25 6.97
CA LYS A 44 -4.33 -17.07 6.36
C LYS A 44 -3.43 -15.84 6.44
N ASN A 45 -2.81 -15.61 7.59
CA ASN A 45 -1.91 -14.49 7.83
C ASN A 45 -0.63 -14.55 7.01
N LEU A 46 -0.01 -15.73 6.91
CA LEU A 46 1.18 -15.92 6.08
C LEU A 46 0.85 -15.68 4.61
N LEU A 47 -0.24 -16.25 4.11
CA LEU A 47 -0.71 -16.05 2.74
C LEU A 47 -1.06 -14.58 2.48
N THR A 48 -1.74 -13.91 3.42
CA THR A 48 -2.03 -12.47 3.35
C THR A 48 -0.74 -11.66 3.22
N PHE A 49 0.28 -11.98 4.01
CA PHE A 49 1.58 -11.32 3.91
C PHE A 49 2.22 -11.57 2.53
N CYS A 50 2.24 -12.81 2.05
CA CYS A 50 2.74 -13.17 0.73
C CYS A 50 1.99 -12.47 -0.41
N CYS A 51 0.67 -12.28 -0.28
CA CYS A 51 -0.14 -11.54 -1.27
C CYS A 51 0.37 -10.10 -1.45
N THR A 52 1.03 -9.49 -0.47
CA THR A 52 1.53 -8.11 -0.59
C THR A 52 2.86 -8.00 -1.37
N ALA A 53 3.68 -9.06 -1.37
CA ALA A 53 4.99 -9.08 -2.02
C ALA A 53 4.97 -8.73 -3.53
N PRO A 54 4.02 -9.22 -4.34
CA PRO A 54 3.98 -8.91 -5.78
C PRO A 54 3.46 -7.50 -6.12
N LEU A 55 3.15 -6.63 -5.14
CA LEU A 55 2.61 -5.29 -5.41
C LEU A 55 3.48 -4.50 -6.41
N LEU A 56 4.79 -4.45 -6.18
CA LEU A 56 5.73 -3.71 -7.05
C LEU A 56 5.80 -4.30 -8.48
N PRO A 57 6.01 -5.63 -8.66
CA PRO A 57 5.90 -6.26 -9.97
C PRO A 57 4.58 -5.99 -10.69
N ILE A 58 3.44 -6.10 -10.00
CA ILE A 58 2.11 -5.87 -10.59
C ILE A 58 1.95 -4.40 -10.98
N ALA A 59 2.35 -3.46 -10.12
CA ALA A 59 2.31 -2.03 -10.42
C ALA A 59 3.19 -1.69 -11.64
N PHE A 60 4.36 -2.33 -11.76
CA PHE A 60 5.22 -2.19 -12.92
C PHE A 60 4.55 -2.71 -14.20
N LEU A 61 3.95 -3.90 -14.17
CA LEU A 61 3.22 -4.45 -15.32
C LEU A 61 2.06 -3.55 -15.75
N ILE A 62 1.26 -3.07 -14.80
CA ILE A 62 0.14 -2.14 -15.07
C ILE A 62 0.67 -0.83 -15.67
N SER A 63 1.81 -0.32 -15.19
CA SER A 63 2.42 0.89 -15.77
C SER A 63 2.76 0.70 -17.25
N LYS A 64 3.24 -0.48 -17.66
CA LYS A 64 3.52 -0.80 -19.07
C LYS A 64 2.24 -0.85 -19.90
N ILE A 65 1.20 -1.51 -19.39
CA ILE A 65 -0.11 -1.60 -20.06
C ILE A 65 -0.70 -0.20 -20.28
N LEU A 66 -0.65 0.66 -19.27
CA LEU A 66 -1.18 2.03 -19.32
C LEU A 66 -0.24 3.04 -19.97
N LYS A 67 0.92 2.61 -20.47
CA LYS A 67 1.98 3.47 -21.05
C LYS A 67 2.39 4.62 -20.11
N ILE A 68 2.44 4.34 -18.81
CA ILE A 68 2.86 5.27 -17.76
C ILE A 68 4.37 5.13 -17.55
N GLN A 69 5.06 6.26 -17.41
CA GLN A 69 6.48 6.27 -17.10
C GLN A 69 6.68 5.89 -15.63
N PHE A 70 7.10 4.64 -15.37
CA PHE A 70 7.32 4.11 -14.03
C PHE A 70 8.45 4.83 -13.27
N GLN A 71 9.56 5.10 -13.96
CA GLN A 71 10.69 5.87 -13.44
C GLN A 71 11.06 6.98 -14.42
N ASP A 72 11.27 8.17 -13.88
CA ASP A 72 11.83 9.31 -14.57
C ASP A 72 13.10 9.78 -13.86
N LYS A 73 14.27 9.60 -14.50
CA LYS A 73 15.55 10.02 -13.93
C LYS A 73 15.79 11.53 -14.10
N SER A 74 15.01 12.22 -14.94
CA SER A 74 15.12 13.68 -15.12
C SER A 74 14.54 14.47 -13.94
N ASN A 75 13.64 13.85 -13.18
CA ASN A 75 13.02 14.46 -12.01
C ASN A 75 13.59 13.86 -10.72
N PRO A 76 14.34 14.63 -9.91
CA PRO A 76 14.97 14.11 -8.69
C PRO A 76 13.96 13.61 -7.65
N LEU A 77 12.69 14.04 -7.69
CA LEU A 77 11.65 13.56 -6.78
C LEU A 77 11.24 12.10 -7.03
N ASN A 78 11.62 11.51 -8.16
CA ASN A 78 11.38 10.09 -8.41
C ASN A 78 12.15 9.20 -7.41
N TYR A 79 13.36 9.59 -7.01
CA TYR A 79 14.11 8.91 -5.95
C TYR A 79 13.39 8.97 -4.59
N LEU A 80 12.71 10.09 -4.32
CA LEU A 80 11.87 10.24 -3.13
C LEU A 80 10.68 9.29 -3.13
N GLY A 81 10.03 9.06 -4.28
CA GLY A 81 8.98 8.04 -4.40
C GLY A 81 9.48 6.64 -4.05
N ILE A 82 10.67 6.27 -4.57
CA ILE A 82 11.31 4.99 -4.24
C ILE A 82 11.65 4.90 -2.75
N LEU A 83 12.19 5.98 -2.17
CA LEU A 83 12.50 6.05 -0.75
C LEU A 83 11.25 5.86 0.12
N PHE A 84 10.13 6.47 -0.25
CA PHE A 84 8.86 6.27 0.44
C PHE A 84 8.46 4.80 0.41
N SER A 85 8.45 4.17 -0.76
CA SER A 85 8.12 2.74 -0.87
C SER A 85 9.06 1.85 -0.04
N ALA A 86 10.36 2.15 -0.03
CA ALA A 86 11.32 1.42 0.79
C ALA A 86 11.07 1.61 2.30
N ASN A 87 10.69 2.81 2.72
CA ASN A 87 10.35 3.12 4.11
C ASN A 87 9.15 2.29 4.60
N GLN A 88 8.15 2.01 3.74
CA GLN A 88 7.04 1.13 4.09
C GLN A 88 7.50 -0.28 4.49
N MET A 89 8.55 -0.81 3.85
CA MET A 89 9.04 -2.16 4.11
C MET A 89 9.57 -2.32 5.54
N ILE A 90 10.08 -1.24 6.14
CA ILE A 90 10.57 -1.25 7.53
C ILE A 90 9.39 -1.47 8.50
N TYR A 91 8.23 -0.87 8.21
CA TYR A 91 7.03 -1.05 9.03
C TYR A 91 6.47 -2.47 8.99
N LEU A 92 6.81 -3.28 7.98
CA LEU A 92 6.40 -4.70 7.92
C LEU A 92 6.99 -5.52 9.07
N LEU A 93 8.07 -5.06 9.72
CA LEU A 93 8.58 -5.68 10.95
C LEU A 93 7.52 -5.72 12.07
N ILE A 94 6.63 -4.71 12.12
CA ILE A 94 5.51 -4.67 13.05
C ILE A 94 4.51 -5.80 12.72
N ALA A 95 4.20 -6.00 11.44
CA ALA A 95 3.33 -7.09 11.01
C ALA A 95 3.95 -8.47 11.29
N MET A 96 5.26 -8.62 11.07
CA MET A 96 6.00 -9.85 11.39
C MET A 96 5.99 -10.15 12.89
N TRP A 97 6.08 -9.12 13.74
CA TRP A 97 5.98 -9.29 15.20
C TRP A 97 4.56 -9.62 15.67
N ILE A 98 3.54 -9.04 15.04
CA ILE A 98 2.13 -9.33 15.35
C ILE A 98 1.74 -10.75 14.92
N TYR A 99 2.30 -11.27 13.82
CA TYR A 99 2.02 -12.60 13.30
C TYR A 99 1.99 -13.71 14.37
N PRO A 100 3.02 -13.87 15.22
CA PRO A 100 2.99 -14.84 16.32
C PRO A 100 2.34 -14.30 17.61
N THR A 101 2.35 -12.99 17.84
CA THR A 101 1.99 -12.39 19.14
C THR A 101 0.48 -12.21 19.29
N LEU A 102 -0.17 -11.69 18.24
CA LEU A 102 -1.61 -11.42 18.18
C LEU A 102 -2.10 -11.71 16.76
N PRO A 103 -2.12 -12.99 16.33
CA PRO A 103 -2.42 -13.37 14.95
C PRO A 103 -3.75 -12.79 14.46
N ASP A 104 -4.74 -12.69 15.34
CA ASP A 104 -6.06 -12.16 14.98
C ASP A 104 -6.06 -10.69 14.56
N LYS A 105 -5.00 -9.94 14.87
CA LYS A 105 -4.91 -8.51 14.60
C LYS A 105 -3.95 -8.19 13.45
N MET A 106 -3.35 -9.20 12.82
CA MET A 106 -2.36 -8.96 11.76
C MET A 106 -2.95 -8.26 10.53
N LEU A 107 -4.13 -8.67 10.05
CA LEU A 107 -4.78 -8.06 8.89
C LEU A 107 -5.06 -6.57 9.13
N MET A 108 -5.56 -6.22 10.32
CA MET A 108 -5.76 -4.83 10.75
C MET A 108 -4.45 -4.05 10.67
N VAL A 109 -3.37 -4.58 11.24
CA VAL A 109 -2.06 -3.90 11.26
C VAL A 109 -1.51 -3.71 9.85
N ILE A 110 -1.61 -4.70 8.97
CA ILE A 110 -1.22 -4.58 7.56
C ILE A 110 -2.04 -3.49 6.87
N ALA A 111 -3.37 -3.49 7.03
CA ALA A 111 -4.23 -2.48 6.43
C ALA A 111 -3.87 -1.05 6.89
N MET A 112 -3.56 -0.88 8.17
CA MET A 112 -3.08 0.40 8.71
C MET A 112 -1.75 0.84 8.07
N ILE A 113 -0.77 -0.07 7.96
CA ILE A 113 0.55 0.25 7.37
C ILE A 113 0.39 0.71 5.91
N PHE A 114 -0.35 -0.06 5.11
CA PHE A 114 -0.58 0.28 3.69
C PHE A 114 -1.42 1.55 3.53
N GLY A 115 -2.44 1.75 4.37
CA GLY A 115 -3.26 2.96 4.36
C GLY A 115 -2.46 4.21 4.69
N ALA A 116 -1.74 4.20 5.82
CA ALA A 116 -0.93 5.33 6.27
C ALA A 116 0.17 5.71 5.27
N HIS A 117 0.68 4.72 4.53
CA HIS A 117 1.71 4.93 3.51
C HIS A 117 1.28 5.85 2.36
N LEU A 118 -0.03 6.09 2.18
CA LEU A 118 -0.53 7.05 1.20
C LEU A 118 -0.16 8.50 1.55
N LEU A 119 0.19 8.80 2.81
CA LEU A 119 0.44 10.18 3.26
C LEU A 119 1.67 10.83 2.57
N PRO A 120 2.87 10.20 2.53
CA PRO A 120 4.00 10.71 1.73
C PRO A 120 3.64 10.98 0.26
N TYR A 121 2.81 10.12 -0.33
CA TYR A 121 2.35 10.28 -1.71
C TYR A 121 1.32 11.39 -1.89
N SER A 122 0.54 11.71 -0.85
CA SER A 122 -0.31 12.90 -0.84
C SER A 122 0.51 14.17 -1.02
N TRP A 123 1.67 14.23 -0.36
CA TRP A 123 2.62 15.31 -0.56
C TRP A 123 3.22 15.24 -1.96
N LEU A 124 3.82 14.11 -2.37
CA LEU A 124 4.51 13.97 -3.66
C LEU A 124 3.63 14.36 -4.85
N TYR A 125 2.38 13.88 -4.87
CA TYR A 125 1.44 14.11 -5.96
C TYR A 125 0.51 15.30 -5.75
N ASN A 126 0.68 16.04 -4.64
CA ASN A 126 -0.19 17.15 -4.24
C ASN A 126 -1.69 16.78 -4.29
N SER A 127 -2.03 15.65 -3.67
CA SER A 127 -3.33 14.98 -3.81
C SER A 127 -4.10 14.94 -2.49
N LYS A 128 -5.21 15.71 -2.41
CA LYS A 128 -6.11 15.67 -1.25
C LYS A 128 -6.72 14.29 -1.01
N THR A 129 -7.01 13.54 -2.09
CA THR A 129 -7.55 12.18 -1.98
C THR A 129 -6.62 11.26 -1.20
N TYR A 130 -5.32 11.30 -1.50
CA TYR A 130 -4.33 10.48 -0.80
C TYR A 130 -4.22 10.87 0.67
N MET A 131 -4.28 12.17 0.97
CA MET A 131 -4.23 12.68 2.34
C MET A 131 -5.42 12.15 3.16
N VAL A 132 -6.64 12.30 2.63
CA VAL A 132 -7.86 11.82 3.30
C VAL A 132 -7.83 10.31 3.51
N LEU A 133 -7.51 9.54 2.46
CA LEU A 133 -7.45 8.07 2.55
C LEU A 133 -6.35 7.58 3.50
N SER A 134 -5.22 8.30 3.59
CA SER A 134 -4.13 7.94 4.50
C SER A 134 -4.49 8.00 5.98
N ILE A 135 -5.56 8.73 6.32
CA ILE A 135 -6.06 8.88 7.68
C ILE A 135 -7.27 7.96 7.89
N ILE A 136 -8.21 7.96 6.93
CA ILE A 136 -9.44 7.18 7.04
C ILE A 136 -9.14 5.67 7.05
N ILE A 137 -8.28 5.17 6.17
CA ILE A 137 -8.02 3.72 6.07
C ILE A 137 -7.46 3.17 7.40
N PRO A 138 -6.41 3.76 8.02
CA PRO A 138 -5.93 3.26 9.31
C PRO A 138 -6.96 3.35 10.43
N ILE A 139 -7.70 4.45 10.53
CA ILE A 139 -8.72 4.63 11.58
C ILE A 139 -9.83 3.59 11.44
N LEU A 140 -10.37 3.42 10.23
CA LEU A 140 -11.40 2.41 9.98
C LEU A 140 -10.88 1.00 10.19
N SER A 141 -9.64 0.70 9.76
CA SER A 141 -9.01 -0.60 9.98
C SER A 141 -8.91 -0.89 11.47
N LEU A 142 -8.49 0.09 12.28
CA LEU A 142 -8.42 -0.03 13.73
C LEU A 142 -9.79 -0.27 14.35
N ILE A 143 -10.80 0.52 14.00
CA ILE A 143 -12.17 0.36 14.51
C ILE A 143 -12.70 -1.03 14.16
N VAL A 144 -12.62 -1.44 12.90
CA VAL A 144 -13.12 -2.75 12.46
C VAL A 144 -12.34 -3.87 13.14
N GLY A 145 -11.01 -3.80 13.14
CA GLY A 145 -10.16 -4.83 13.72
C GLY A 145 -10.29 -4.96 15.24
N LEU A 146 -10.71 -3.93 15.96
CA LEU A 146 -10.99 -4.01 17.39
C LEU A 146 -12.40 -4.54 17.71
N ASN A 147 -13.40 -4.23 16.88
CA ASN A 147 -14.80 -4.52 17.18
C ASN A 147 -15.32 -5.82 16.56
N PHE A 148 -14.68 -6.35 15.52
CA PHE A 148 -15.11 -7.57 14.84
C PHE A 148 -14.10 -8.69 15.04
N ALA A 149 -14.60 -9.89 15.31
CA ALA A 149 -13.80 -11.12 15.32
C ALA A 149 -13.47 -11.53 13.87
N ASN A 150 -12.36 -12.22 13.67
CA ASN A 150 -12.07 -12.82 12.37
C ASN A 150 -13.11 -13.90 12.06
N TYR A 151 -13.48 -14.02 10.78
CA TYR A 151 -14.30 -15.12 10.30
C TYR A 151 -13.53 -16.43 10.56
N THR A 152 -14.00 -17.18 11.57
CA THR A 152 -13.52 -18.51 11.93
C THR A 152 -13.98 -19.53 10.92
#